data_AF-A0A7U6KKZ2-F1
#
_entry.id   AF-A0A7U6KKZ2-F1
#
_cell.length_a   1.000
_cell.length_b   1.000
_cell.length_c   1.000
_cell.angle_alpha   90.00
_cell.angle_beta   90.00
_cell.angle_gamma   90.00
#
_symmetry.space_group_name_H-M   'P 1'
#
loop_
_entity.id
_entity.type
_entity.pdbx_description
1 polymer ?
#
loop_
_entity_poly.entity_id
_entity_poly.type
_entity_poly.pdbx_seq_one_letter_code
_entity_poly.pdbx_strand_id
1 'polypeptide(L)'
;MVIAAEVTDELMPGVVSIPHGFGHGRKGVKQKIAQAHAGVSVNDLTDDTLIDQLSGNAAVNGVPVQLEALGANADNVANAVLENSIDSAIA
;
A
#
# COMPACT_ATOMS: atom_id res chain seq x y z
N MET A 1 -6.02 4.09 -5.18
CA MET A 1 -6.08 3.54 -3.81
C MET A 1 -6.03 4.68 -2.81
N VAL A 2 -6.37 4.43 -1.54
CA VAL A 2 -6.25 5.41 -0.44
C VAL A 2 -5.48 4.73 0.69
N ILE A 3 -4.49 5.43 1.25
CA ILE A 3 -3.70 5.00 2.41
C ILE A 3 -3.48 6.18 3.35
N ALA A 4 -3.28 5.90 4.64
CA ALA A 4 -2.72 6.91 5.54
C ALA A 4 -1.27 7.19 5.14
N ALA A 5 -0.90 8.47 5.14
CA ALA A 5 0.44 8.91 4.82
C ALA A 5 1.12 9.45 6.09
N GLU A 6 2.38 9.07 6.27
CA GLU A 6 3.28 9.66 7.24
C GLU A 6 4.30 10.53 6.49
N VAL A 7 4.53 11.74 6.98
CA VAL A 7 5.55 12.65 6.41
C VAL A 7 6.82 12.51 7.24
N THR A 8 7.91 12.14 6.57
CA THR A 8 9.23 11.95 7.18
C THR A 8 10.32 12.56 6.28
N ASP A 9 11.41 13.01 6.88
CA ASP A 9 12.61 13.52 6.20
C ASP A 9 13.67 12.42 5.95
N GLU A 10 13.39 11.17 6.34
CA GLU A 10 14.26 10.01 6.09
C GLU A 10 14.26 9.56 4.61
N LEU A 11 13.29 10.03 3.81
CA LEU A 11 13.15 9.68 2.39
C LEU A 11 13.69 10.78 1.47
N MET A 12 14.20 10.36 0.30
CA MET A 12 14.61 11.30 -0.73
C MET A 12 13.40 12.13 -1.24
N PRO A 13 13.61 13.41 -1.61
CA PRO A 13 12.55 14.22 -2.21
C PRO A 13 11.91 13.56 -3.43
N GLY A 14 10.58 13.55 -3.48
CA GLY A 14 9.81 12.96 -4.59
C GLY A 14 9.61 11.44 -4.48
N VAL A 15 10.04 10.81 -3.40
CA VAL A 15 9.83 9.37 -3.15
C VAL A 15 8.68 9.15 -2.17
N VAL A 16 7.87 8.14 -2.44
CA VAL A 16 6.97 7.54 -1.47
C VAL A 16 7.40 6.11 -1.19
N SER A 17 7.29 5.70 0.07
CA SER A 17 7.44 4.31 0.47
C SER A 17 6.07 3.76 0.84
N ILE A 18 5.69 2.63 0.25
CA ILE A 18 4.40 1.96 0.51
C ILE A 18 4.71 0.52 0.91
N PRO A 19 4.24 0.05 2.08
CA PRO A 19 4.50 -1.31 2.51
C PRO A 19 3.83 -2.33 1.58
N HIS A 20 4.54 -3.42 1.30
CA HIS A 20 4.01 -4.54 0.52
C HIS A 20 3.29 -5.57 1.41
N GLY A 21 2.62 -6.55 0.80
CA GLY A 21 1.99 -7.65 1.53
C GLY A 21 0.52 -7.45 1.89
N PHE A 22 -0.14 -6.44 1.32
CA PHE A 22 -1.58 -6.18 1.48
C PHE A 22 -2.37 -6.47 0.20
N GLY A 23 -3.70 -6.37 0.26
CA GLY A 23 -4.65 -6.68 -0.81
C GLY A 23 -5.41 -8.01 -0.64
N HIS A 24 -5.53 -8.51 0.59
CA HIS A 24 -6.10 -9.84 0.86
C HIS A 24 -7.62 -9.88 0.92
N GLY A 25 -8.32 -8.75 0.67
CA GLY A 25 -9.78 -8.68 0.61
C GLY A 25 -10.39 -9.19 -0.70
N ARG A 26 -9.57 -9.71 -1.62
CA ARG A 26 -10.00 -10.18 -2.95
C ARG A 26 -10.79 -11.49 -2.84
N LYS A 27 -11.75 -11.68 -3.75
CA LYS A 27 -12.56 -12.91 -3.82
C LYS A 27 -11.66 -14.12 -4.03
N GLY A 28 -11.88 -15.17 -3.23
CA GLY A 28 -11.17 -16.44 -3.33
C GLY A 28 -9.94 -16.57 -2.43
N VAL A 29 -9.53 -15.49 -1.75
CA VAL A 29 -8.53 -15.56 -0.68
C VAL A 29 -9.10 -16.40 0.49
N LYS A 30 -8.28 -17.28 1.07
CA LYS A 30 -8.69 -18.20 2.17
C LYS A 30 -7.96 -17.95 3.49
N GLN A 31 -7.08 -16.95 3.56
CA GLN A 31 -6.43 -16.58 4.81
C GLN A 31 -7.33 -15.63 5.61
N LYS A 32 -7.98 -16.16 6.65
CA LYS A 32 -8.98 -15.44 7.47
C LYS A 32 -8.39 -14.17 8.11
N ILE A 33 -7.20 -14.25 8.70
CA ILE A 33 -6.56 -13.12 9.39
C ILE A 33 -6.14 -12.05 8.39
N ALA A 34 -5.50 -12.43 7.29
CA ALA A 34 -5.10 -11.48 6.25
C ALA A 34 -6.32 -10.79 5.62
N GLN A 35 -7.46 -11.47 5.48
CA GLN A 35 -8.71 -10.83 5.04
C GLN A 35 -9.24 -9.79 6.03
N ALA A 36 -9.15 -10.05 7.34
CA ALA A 36 -9.54 -9.09 8.36
C ALA A 36 -8.67 -7.82 8.32
N HIS A 37 -7.39 -7.95 7.96
CA HIS A 37 -6.43 -6.86 7.79
C HIS A 37 -6.02 -6.68 6.33
N ALA A 38 -7.02 -6.66 5.43
CA ALA A 38 -6.77 -6.74 4.00
C ALA A 38 -5.85 -5.64 3.46
N GLY A 39 -6.03 -4.39 3.91
CA GLY A 39 -5.33 -3.22 3.37
C GLY A 39 -5.52 -3.04 1.86
N VAL A 40 -4.69 -2.17 1.26
CA VAL A 40 -4.62 -1.97 -0.20
C VAL A 40 -3.31 -2.51 -0.74
N SER A 41 -3.30 -3.02 -1.97
CA SER A 41 -2.10 -3.65 -2.53
C SER A 41 -1.26 -2.65 -3.32
N VAL A 42 0.01 -2.47 -2.97
CA VAL A 42 0.94 -1.67 -3.78
C VAL A 42 1.10 -2.25 -5.19
N ASN A 43 0.94 -3.57 -5.34
CA ASN A 43 0.98 -4.26 -6.63
C ASN A 43 -0.14 -3.84 -7.59
N ASP A 44 -1.19 -3.16 -7.10
CA ASP A 44 -2.21 -2.59 -7.98
C ASP A 44 -1.67 -1.38 -8.80
N LEU A 45 -0.48 -0.86 -8.45
CA LEU A 45 0.20 0.22 -9.18
C LEU A 45 1.26 -0.30 -10.16
N THR A 46 1.71 -1.53 -10.02
CA THR A 46 2.80 -2.11 -10.83
C THR A 46 2.28 -2.68 -12.14
N ASP A 47 3.04 -2.54 -13.22
CA ASP A 47 2.80 -3.23 -14.49
C ASP A 47 3.38 -4.64 -14.43
N ASP A 48 2.53 -5.66 -14.54
CA ASP A 48 2.92 -7.07 -14.45
C ASP A 48 3.63 -7.60 -15.69
N THR A 49 3.65 -6.82 -16.77
CA THR A 49 4.38 -7.13 -18.01
C THR A 49 5.76 -6.49 -18.07
N LEU A 50 6.06 -5.54 -17.16
CA LEU A 50 7.34 -4.84 -17.15
C LEU A 50 8.42 -5.70 -16.48
N ILE A 51 9.38 -6.13 -17.30
CA ILE A 51 10.51 -6.96 -16.88
C ILE A 51 11.84 -6.33 -17.26
N ASP A 52 12.85 -6.57 -16.42
CA ASP A 52 14.24 -6.41 -16.84
C ASP A 52 14.59 -7.51 -17.86
N GLN A 53 14.89 -7.10 -19.10
CA GLN A 53 15.09 -8.01 -20.21
C GLN A 53 16.31 -8.92 -20.03
N LEU A 54 17.33 -8.49 -19.31
CA LEU A 54 18.55 -9.28 -19.13
C LEU A 54 18.35 -10.41 -18.12
N SER A 55 17.76 -10.10 -16.97
CA SER A 55 17.58 -11.07 -15.88
C SER A 55 16.24 -11.81 -15.92
N GLY A 56 15.24 -11.27 -16.63
CA GLY A 56 13.86 -11.73 -16.58
C GLY A 56 13.13 -11.37 -15.28
N ASN A 57 13.72 -10.54 -14.42
CA ASN A 57 13.12 -10.14 -13.15
C ASN A 57 12.00 -9.11 -13.35
N ALA A 58 10.96 -9.18 -12.52
CA ALA A 58 9.87 -8.21 -12.54
C ALA A 58 10.35 -6.83 -12.01
N ALA A 59 10.00 -5.75 -12.73
CA ALA A 59 10.38 -4.39 -12.38
C ALA A 59 9.29 -3.73 -11.51
N VAL A 60 9.21 -4.13 -10.24
CA VAL A 60 8.12 -3.73 -9.32
C VAL A 60 8.43 -2.46 -8.48
N ASN A 61 9.62 -1.89 -8.62
CA ASN A 61 10.06 -0.70 -7.90
C ASN A 61 10.26 0.48 -8.86
N GLY A 62 10.28 1.71 -8.32
CA GLY A 62 10.45 2.92 -9.13
C GLY A 62 9.24 3.24 -10.00
N VAL A 63 8.06 2.74 -9.62
CA VAL A 63 6.80 3.00 -10.30
C VAL A 63 6.45 4.48 -10.16
N PRO A 64 6.27 5.24 -11.26
CA PRO A 64 5.81 6.62 -11.19
C PRO A 64 4.39 6.69 -10.64
N VAL A 65 4.17 7.57 -9.67
CA VAL A 65 2.86 7.77 -9.04
C VAL A 65 2.49 9.24 -8.99
N GLN A 66 1.19 9.51 -8.82
CA GLN A 66 0.66 10.82 -8.48
C GLN A 66 -0.10 10.70 -7.16
N LEU A 67 -0.01 11.72 -6.32
CA LEU A 67 -0.68 11.78 -5.04
C LEU A 67 -1.72 12.89 -5.07
N GLU A 68 -2.85 12.63 -4.42
CA GLU A 68 -3.87 13.62 -4.14
C GLU A 68 -4.28 13.50 -2.67
N ALA A 69 -4.38 14.64 -1.98
CA ALA A 69 -4.90 14.67 -0.63
C ALA A 69 -6.43 14.52 -0.67
N LEU A 70 -6.97 13.62 0.15
CA LEU A 70 -8.41 13.56 0.34
C LEU A 70 -8.88 14.83 1.09
N GLY A 71 -9.83 15.56 0.50
CA GLY A 71 -10.36 16.79 1.10
C GLY A 71 -11.03 16.56 2.48
N ALA A 72 -11.23 17.64 3.22
CA ALA A 72 -11.62 17.70 4.65
C ALA A 72 -12.98 17.06 5.05
N ASN A 73 -13.64 16.28 4.18
CA ASN A 73 -14.77 15.41 4.56
C ASN A 73 -14.34 13.96 4.80
N ALA A 74 -13.03 13.71 4.94
CA ALA A 74 -12.42 12.38 5.08
C ALA A 74 -12.12 11.95 6.53
N ASP A 75 -12.58 12.71 7.53
CA ASP A 75 -12.30 12.48 8.97
C ASP A 75 -12.70 11.08 9.46
N ASN A 76 -13.62 10.40 8.77
CA ASN A 76 -14.04 9.04 9.10
C ASN A 76 -13.08 7.94 8.59
N VAL A 77 -12.16 8.23 7.66
CA VAL A 77 -11.26 7.23 7.06
C VAL A 77 -9.93 7.14 7.81
N ALA A 78 -9.39 8.27 8.29
CA ALA A 78 -8.13 8.31 9.02
C ALA A 78 -8.19 7.54 10.36
N ASN A 79 -9.32 7.64 11.09
CA ASN A 79 -9.52 6.93 12.35
C ASN A 79 -9.60 5.40 12.16
N ALA A 80 -10.18 4.92 11.07
CA ALA A 80 -10.25 3.48 10.77
C ALA A 80 -8.89 2.87 10.39
N VAL A 81 -7.96 3.67 9.84
CA VAL A 81 -6.61 3.21 9.49
C VAL A 81 -5.69 3.19 10.73
N LEU A 82 -5.82 4.18 11.62
CA LEU A 82 -5.01 4.25 12.85
C LEU A 82 -5.30 3.08 13.82
N GLU A 83 -6.57 2.69 13.99
CA GLU A 83 -6.96 1.55 14.83
C GLU A 83 -6.35 0.22 14.33
N ASN A 84 -6.23 0.04 13.01
CA ASN A 84 -5.65 -1.17 12.41
C ASN A 84 -4.12 -1.27 12.53
N SER A 85 -3.41 -0.14 12.70
CA SER A 85 -1.96 -0.11 12.88
C SER A 85 -1.52 -0.51 14.30
N ILE A 86 -2.36 -0.29 15.32
CA ILE A 86 -2.03 -0.62 16.72
C ILE A 86 -2.13 -2.12 16.97
N ASP A 87 -3.11 -2.80 16.37
CA ASP A 87 -3.30 -4.26 16.54
C ASP A 87 -2.22 -5.11 15.86
N SER A 88 -1.53 -4.58 14.84
CA SER A 88 -0.43 -5.28 14.15
C SER A 88 0.92 -5.19 14.88
N ALA A 89 1.05 -4.30 15.87
CA ALA A 89 2.28 -4.15 16.66
C ALA A 89 2.30 -5.02 17.93
N ILE A 90 1.20 -5.73 18.24
CA ILE A 90 1.01 -6.52 19.48
C ILE A 90 0.83 -8.03 19.17
N ALA A 91 0.97 -8.46 17.91
CA ALA A 91 0.87 -9.87 17.50
C ALA A 91 2.22 -10.53 17.21
#